data_AF-A0A7L0AX08-F1
#
_entry.id   AF-A0A7L0AX08-F1
#
_cell.length_a   1.000
_cell.length_b   1.000
_cell.length_c   1.000
_cell.angle_alpha   90.00
_cell.angle_beta   90.00
_cell.angle_gamma   90.00
#
_symmetry.space_group_name_H-M   'P 1'
#
loop_
_entity.id
_entity.type
_entity.pdbx_description
1 polymer ?
#
loop_
_entity_poly.entity_id
_entity_poly.type
_entity_poly.pdbx_seq_one_letter_code
_entity_poly.pdbx_strand_id
1 'polypeptide(L)'
;KDQQGTFSASAATEDCNKSKSSSADPDYCRRILVRDAKGSIREIILPKGLDLDRPKRTRTSFTAEQLYRLEMEFQRCQYVVG
;
A
#
# COMPACT_ATOMS: atom_id res chain seq x y z
N LYS A 1 -40.55 20.23 -25.99
CA LYS A 1 -39.35 21.01 -26.39
C LYS A 1 -38.57 21.37 -25.13
N ASP A 2 -38.17 20.37 -24.35
CA ASP A 2 -36.96 19.55 -24.52
C ASP A 2 -35.69 20.37 -24.28
N GLN A 3 -35.00 20.13 -23.16
CA GLN A 3 -33.71 19.44 -23.19
C GLN A 3 -33.16 19.27 -21.76
N GLN A 4 -33.13 18.00 -21.35
CA GLN A 4 -32.33 17.47 -20.26
C GLN A 4 -30.85 17.75 -20.53
N GLY A 5 -30.22 18.54 -19.66
CA GLY A 5 -28.77 18.58 -19.54
C GLY A 5 -28.32 17.46 -18.61
N THR A 6 -28.18 16.25 -19.15
CA THR A 6 -27.51 15.14 -18.46
C THR A 6 -26.05 15.52 -18.30
N PHE A 7 -25.66 15.98 -17.11
CA PHE A 7 -24.25 16.04 -16.75
C PHE A 7 -23.78 14.60 -16.50
N SER A 8 -23.31 13.96 -17.57
CA SER A 8 -22.54 12.73 -17.49
C SER A 8 -21.28 13.02 -16.68
N ALA A 9 -21.35 12.78 -15.37
CA ALA A 9 -20.16 12.59 -14.55
C ALA A 9 -19.51 11.29 -15.01
N SER A 10 -18.70 11.38 -16.08
CA SER A 10 -17.68 10.39 -16.36
C SER A 10 -16.64 10.47 -15.24
N ALA A 11 -16.97 9.87 -14.10
CA ALA A 11 -15.99 9.37 -13.16
C ALA A 11 -15.24 8.27 -13.90
N ALA A 12 -14.26 8.67 -14.70
CA ALA A 12 -13.22 7.79 -15.14
C ALA A 12 -12.48 7.38 -13.86
N THR A 13 -12.89 6.27 -13.25
CA THR A 13 -11.97 5.41 -12.53
C THR A 13 -10.96 4.93 -13.56
N GLU A 14 -10.01 5.81 -13.90
CA GLU A 14 -8.78 5.40 -14.57
C GLU A 14 -8.07 4.49 -13.58
N ASP A 15 -8.31 3.20 -13.76
CA ASP A 15 -7.59 2.11 -13.14
C ASP A 15 -6.11 2.33 -13.47
N CYS A 16 -5.38 2.90 -12.51
CA CYS A 16 -3.98 3.30 -12.67
C CYS A 16 -3.04 2.08 -12.65
N ASN A 17 -3.52 0.93 -13.14
CA ASN A 17 -2.82 -0.34 -13.14
C ASN A 17 -2.18 -0.63 -14.50
N LYS A 18 -1.84 0.41 -15.26
CA LYS A 18 -0.94 0.28 -16.42
C LYS A 18 0.49 0.47 -15.92
N SER A 19 0.99 -0.50 -15.16
CA SER A 19 2.42 -0.59 -14.88
C SER A 19 3.13 -0.81 -16.21
N LYS A 20 3.59 0.26 -16.86
CA LYS A 20 4.61 0.14 -17.90
C LYS A 20 5.86 -0.34 -17.19
N SER A 21 6.02 -1.66 -17.13
CA SER A 21 7.27 -2.30 -16.75
C SER A 21 8.35 -1.70 -17.62
N SER A 22 9.19 -0.87 -17.01
CA SER A 22 10.41 -0.41 -17.67
C SER A 22 11.25 -1.66 -17.86
N SER A 23 11.80 -1.87 -19.06
CA SER A 23 12.65 -3.04 -19.34
C SER A 23 13.95 -3.07 -18.51
N ALA A 24 14.20 -2.02 -17.69
CA ALA A 24 15.34 -1.92 -16.78
C ALA A 24 15.00 -2.37 -15.35
N ASP A 25 13.71 -2.56 -15.01
CA ASP A 25 13.34 -2.98 -13.66
C ASP A 25 13.49 -4.51 -13.53
N PRO A 26 14.17 -5.00 -12.48
CA PRO A 26 14.25 -6.44 -12.23
C PRO A 26 12.85 -7.07 -12.11
N ASP A 27 12.73 -8.34 -12.49
CA ASP A 27 11.45 -9.04 -12.55
C ASP A 27 10.73 -9.24 -11.21
N TYR A 28 11.35 -8.89 -10.09
CA TYR A 28 10.75 -8.91 -8.76
C TYR A 28 10.13 -7.55 -8.35
N CYS A 29 10.27 -6.50 -9.15
CA CYS A 29 9.80 -5.14 -8.86
C CYS A 29 8.52 -4.75 -9.63
N ARG A 30 7.59 -4.06 -8.96
CA ARG A 30 6.43 -3.37 -9.52
C ARG A 30 6.60 -1.87 -9.30
N ARG A 31 6.43 -1.08 -10.35
CA ARG A 31 6.55 0.37 -10.33
C ARG A 31 5.16 1.01 -10.43
N ILE A 32 4.83 1.89 -9.49
CA ILE A 32 3.55 2.59 -9.43
C ILE A 32 3.76 4.11 -9.44
N LEU A 33 2.82 4.83 -10.02
CA LEU A 33 2.82 6.29 -10.06
C LEU A 33 1.81 6.82 -9.04
N VAL A 34 2.26 7.70 -8.14
CA VAL A 34 1.45 8.35 -7.13
C VAL A 34 1.35 9.83 -7.45
N ARG A 35 0.11 10.32 -7.57
CA ARG A 35 -0.15 11.75 -7.74
C ARG A 35 -0.34 12.40 -6.38
N ASP A 36 0.38 13.48 -6.11
CA ASP A 36 0.22 14.27 -4.90
C ASP A 36 -0.96 15.27 -5.01
N ALA A 37 -1.29 15.94 -3.91
CA ALA A 37 -2.36 16.95 -3.86
C ALA A 37 -2.05 18.24 -4.66
N LYS A 38 -0.79 18.46 -5.05
CA LYS A 38 -0.35 19.58 -5.89
C LYS A 38 -0.33 19.21 -7.38
N GLY A 39 -0.66 17.96 -7.71
CA GLY A 39 -0.69 17.42 -9.06
C GLY A 39 0.65 16.86 -9.55
N SER A 40 1.70 16.88 -8.73
CA SER A 40 2.99 16.27 -9.07
C SER A 40 2.88 14.74 -9.02
N ILE A 41 3.52 14.08 -9.98
CA ILE A 41 3.56 12.62 -10.06
C ILE A 41 4.90 12.15 -9.52
N ARG A 42 4.87 11.22 -8.57
CA ARG A 42 6.04 10.57 -7.98
C ARG A 42 6.00 9.08 -8.28
N GLU A 43 7.16 8.52 -8.52
CA GLU A 43 7.31 7.10 -8.77
C GLU A 43 7.70 6.36 -7.48
N ILE A 44 7.12 5.17 -7.27
CA ILE A 44 7.44 4.27 -6.17
C ILE A 44 7.70 2.87 -6.72
N ILE A 45 8.75 2.21 -6.24
CA ILE A 45 9.10 0.83 -6.57
C ILE A 45 8.77 -0.06 -5.36
N LEU A 46 7.97 -1.09 -5.59
CA LEU A 46 7.49 -2.05 -4.59
C LEU A 46 7.78 -3.49 -5.08
N PRO A 47 7.83 -4.49 -4.19
CA PRO A 47 7.85 -5.89 -4.62
C PRO A 47 6.59 -6.27 -5.43
N LYS A 48 6.72 -7.06 -6.50
CA LYS A 48 5.55 -7.50 -7.31
C LYS A 48 4.54 -8.32 -6.49
N GLY A 49 4.99 -9.03 -5.46
CA GLY A 49 4.15 -9.82 -4.55
C GLY A 49 3.48 -9.02 -3.42
N LEU A 50 3.67 -7.70 -3.37
CA LEU A 50 2.99 -6.86 -2.38
C LEU A 50 1.51 -6.70 -2.75
N ASP A 51 0.64 -7.17 -1.86
CA ASP A 51 -0.81 -7.02 -1.97
C ASP A 51 -1.23 -5.60 -1.56
N LEU A 52 -1.53 -4.77 -2.55
CA LEU A 52 -1.99 -3.38 -2.37
C LEU A 52 -3.49 -3.29 -2.09
N ASP A 53 -4.26 -4.33 -2.40
CA ASP A 53 -5.72 -4.36 -2.25
C ASP A 53 -6.11 -4.72 -0.81
N ARG A 54 -5.21 -5.42 -0.11
CA ARG A 54 -5.41 -5.76 1.28
C ARG A 54 -5.54 -4.51 2.15
N PRO A 55 -6.61 -4.38 2.95
CA PRO A 55 -6.79 -3.24 3.83
C PRO A 55 -5.59 -3.02 4.75
N LYS A 56 -5.13 -1.75 4.83
CA LYS A 56 -4.05 -1.32 5.71
C LYS A 56 -4.45 -1.62 7.15
N ARG A 57 -3.77 -2.60 7.77
CA ARG A 57 -3.98 -2.93 9.17
C ARG A 57 -3.55 -1.73 10.03
N THR A 58 -4.21 -1.55 11.16
CA THR A 58 -3.69 -0.69 12.22
C THR A 58 -2.31 -1.19 12.63
N ARG A 59 -1.43 -0.27 13.03
CA ARG A 59 -0.15 -0.64 13.61
C ARG A 59 -0.43 -1.55 14.81
N THR A 60 0.28 -2.68 14.90
CA THR A 60 0.21 -3.53 16.09
C THR A 60 0.67 -2.71 17.29
N SER A 61 -0.26 -2.44 18.21
CA SER A 61 0.03 -1.84 19.50
C SER A 61 -0.27 -2.86 20.58
N PHE A 62 0.70 -3.10 21.46
CA PHE A 62 0.51 -3.96 22.62
C PHE A 62 -0.03 -3.13 23.78
N THR A 63 -0.94 -3.72 24.54
CA THR A 63 -1.30 -3.22 25.87
C THR A 63 -0.12 -3.41 26.83
N ALA A 64 -0.13 -2.68 27.95
CA ALA A 64 0.92 -2.79 28.97
C ALA A 64 1.08 -4.24 29.50
N GLU A 65 -0.04 -4.93 29.72
CA GLU A 65 -0.04 -6.32 30.19
C GLU A 65 0.55 -7.28 29.15
N GLN A 66 0.25 -7.08 27.87
CA GLN A 66 0.83 -7.88 26.79
C GLN A 66 2.34 -7.67 26.70
N LEU A 67 2.82 -6.43 26.83
CA LEU A 67 4.26 -6.13 26.86
C LEU A 67 4.93 -6.79 28.06
N TYR A 68 4.32 -6.73 29.24
CA TYR A 68 4.84 -7.40 30.43
C TYR A 68 4.99 -8.91 30.22
N ARG A 69 3.97 -9.56 29.64
CA ARG A 69 4.04 -10.99 29.31
C ARG A 69 5.17 -11.31 28.33
N LEU A 70 5.35 -10.49 27.29
CA LEU A 70 6.44 -10.66 26.31
C LEU A 70 7.82 -10.48 26.96
N GLU A 71 7.98 -9.47 27.82
CA GLU A 71 9.23 -9.23 28.56
C GLU A 71 9.57 -10.42 29.48
N MET A 72 8.58 -10.96 30.18
CA MET A 72 8.75 -12.17 31.01
C MET A 72 9.15 -13.38 30.18
N GLU A 73 8.58 -13.55 28.98
CA GLU A 73 8.96 -14.67 28.10
C GLU A 73 10.38 -14.50 27.56
N PHE A 74 10.75 -13.28 27.15
CA PHE A 74 12.09 -12.95 26.69
C PHE A 74 13.16 -13.23 27.75
N GLN A 75 12.88 -12.95 29.02
CA GLN A 75 13.79 -13.24 30.12
C GLN A 75 14.02 -14.74 30.35
N ARG A 76 13.01 -15.58 30.08
CA ARG A 76 13.13 -17.05 30.20
C ARG A 76 13.83 -17.64 28.97
N CYS A 77 13.46 -17.16 27.81
CA CYS A 77 13.87 -17.67 26.51
C CYS A 77 14.20 -16.47 25.64
N GLN A 78 15.49 -16.13 25.51
CA GLN A 78 15.93 -15.08 24.61
C GLN A 78 15.49 -15.37 23.17
N TYR A 79 15.29 -14.33 22.36
CA TYR A 79 14.99 -14.50 20.95
C TYR A 79 16.07 -15.34 20.28
N VAL A 80 15.67 -16.31 19.45
CA VAL A 80 16.60 -17.07 18.62
C VAL A 80 17.24 -16.10 17.63
N VAL A 81 18.55 -15.89 17.77
CA VAL A 81 19.34 -15.12 16.81
C VAL A 81 19.71 -16.07 15.68
N GLY A 82 19.20 -15.81 14.47
CA GLY A 82 19.51 -16.56 13.25
C GLY A 82 20.33 -15.72 12.28
#